data_AF-A0A1S2F291-F1
#
_entry.id   AF-A0A1S2F291-F1
#
_cell.length_a   1.000
_cell.length_b   1.000
_cell.length_c   1.000
_cell.angle_alpha   90.00
_cell.angle_beta   90.00
_cell.angle_gamma   90.00
#
_symmetry.space_group_name_H-M   'P 1'
#
loop_
_entity.id
_entity.type
_entity.pdbx_description
1 polymer ?
#
loop_
_entity_poly.entity_id
_entity_poly.type
_entity_poly.pdbx_seq_one_letter_code
_entity_poly.pdbx_strand_id
1 'polypeptide(L)'
;MKKITLALMCVLLSFGLAQSAFADEQVLHQLSKDTDFVIYAPQLPKTDWKLDIPVPYPYKPGEKKITFTRFSYFDMSGSIYLMGVEQHKAYGYRFTQSITNIDIKNNTSSTKQKERTFTFDSRGELVTWDDVEARFESWATKEQNGGFLKWIQDNTYIEMSSVVLTKEQMIEVARSMKPVEH
;
A
#
# COMPACT_ATOMS: atom_id res chain seq x y z
N MET A 1 18.77 -19.74 -65.93
CA MET A 1 18.20 -20.08 -64.60
C MET A 1 18.79 -19.16 -63.54
N LYS A 2 18.01 -18.84 -62.50
CA LYS A 2 18.27 -17.97 -61.33
C LYS A 2 18.00 -16.47 -61.55
N LYS A 3 16.75 -16.09 -61.30
CA LYS A 3 16.35 -14.73 -60.90
C LYS A 3 16.64 -14.59 -59.40
N ILE A 4 17.36 -13.54 -59.00
CA ILE A 4 17.62 -13.22 -57.59
C ILE A 4 16.51 -12.29 -57.12
N THR A 5 15.65 -12.78 -56.25
CA THR A 5 14.61 -12.01 -55.58
C THR A 5 15.23 -11.35 -54.35
N LEU A 6 15.36 -10.03 -54.36
CA LEU A 6 15.80 -9.27 -53.19
C LEU A 6 14.57 -8.95 -52.33
N ALA A 7 14.36 -9.74 -51.27
CA ALA A 7 13.36 -9.44 -50.25
C ALA A 7 14.01 -8.58 -49.16
N LEU A 8 13.63 -7.31 -49.08
CA LEU A 8 13.99 -6.42 -47.97
C LEU A 8 12.79 -6.39 -47.00
N MET A 9 12.80 -7.28 -46.01
CA MET A 9 11.86 -7.26 -44.90
C MET A 9 12.23 -6.11 -43.96
N CYS A 10 11.47 -5.02 -44.04
CA CYS A 10 11.50 -3.95 -43.06
C CYS A 10 10.59 -4.29 -41.87
N VAL A 11 11.02 -3.74 -40.71
CA VAL A 11 10.27 -3.55 -39.47
C VAL A 11 10.34 -4.69 -38.45
N LEU A 12 11.48 -4.73 -37.77
CA LEU A 12 11.51 -4.95 -36.33
C LEU A 12 10.83 -3.76 -35.65
N LEU A 13 9.54 -3.87 -35.34
CA LEU A 13 8.94 -3.11 -34.26
C LEU A 13 8.67 -4.09 -33.15
N SER A 14 9.56 -4.02 -32.17
CA SER A 14 9.41 -4.53 -30.82
C SER A 14 7.95 -4.41 -30.39
N PHE A 15 7.28 -5.57 -30.26
CA PHE A 15 6.17 -5.67 -29.35
C PHE A 15 6.72 -5.32 -27.97
N GLY A 16 6.56 -4.07 -27.57
CA GLY A 16 6.62 -3.69 -26.17
C GLY A 16 5.56 -4.52 -25.47
N LEU A 17 5.97 -5.62 -24.86
CA LEU A 17 5.14 -6.34 -23.91
C LEU A 17 4.81 -5.34 -22.80
N ALA A 18 3.56 -4.89 -22.77
CA ALA A 18 2.99 -4.32 -21.56
C ALA A 18 2.89 -5.44 -20.52
N GLN A 19 4.02 -5.81 -19.92
CA GLN A 19 4.10 -6.63 -18.72
C GLN A 19 3.99 -5.68 -17.52
N SER A 20 2.78 -5.23 -17.18
CA SER A 20 2.62 -4.45 -15.95
C SER A 20 1.28 -4.66 -15.24
N ALA A 21 0.59 -5.77 -15.48
CA ALA A 21 -0.58 -6.15 -14.67
C ALA A 21 -0.37 -7.47 -13.89
N PHE A 22 0.41 -8.42 -14.42
CA PHE A 22 0.55 -9.76 -13.81
C PHE A 22 1.66 -9.87 -12.75
N ALA A 23 2.67 -8.99 -12.77
CA ALA A 23 3.77 -9.06 -11.80
C ALA A 23 3.32 -8.71 -10.38
N ASP A 24 2.40 -7.76 -10.26
CA ASP A 24 1.92 -7.25 -8.98
C ASP A 24 1.01 -8.27 -8.27
N GLU A 25 0.14 -8.94 -9.01
CA GLU A 25 -0.78 -9.96 -8.47
C GLU A 25 -0.02 -11.18 -7.91
N GLN A 26 0.96 -11.69 -8.65
CA GLN A 26 1.78 -12.83 -8.19
C GLN A 26 2.58 -12.47 -6.93
N VAL A 27 3.14 -11.26 -6.85
CA VAL A 27 3.88 -10.81 -5.67
C VAL A 27 2.95 -10.67 -4.47
N LEU A 28 1.76 -10.07 -4.64
CA LEU A 28 0.77 -9.96 -3.57
C LEU A 28 0.31 -11.33 -3.05
N HIS A 29 0.07 -12.28 -3.95
CA HIS A 29 -0.31 -13.65 -3.59
C HIS A 29 0.82 -14.40 -2.87
N GLN A 30 2.07 -14.19 -3.26
CA GLN A 30 3.20 -14.79 -2.55
C GLN A 30 3.40 -14.14 -1.17
N LEU A 31 3.24 -12.82 -1.09
CA LEU A 31 3.31 -12.05 0.14
C LEU A 31 2.22 -12.48 1.13
N SER A 32 1.00 -12.75 0.65
CA SER A 32 -0.12 -13.19 1.50
C SER A 32 0.20 -14.51 2.22
N LYS A 33 0.99 -15.40 1.61
CA LYS A 33 1.44 -16.67 2.21
C LYS A 33 2.46 -16.50 3.33
N ASP A 34 3.18 -15.38 3.32
CA ASP A 34 4.24 -15.09 4.29
C ASP A 34 3.79 -14.14 5.42
N THR A 35 2.60 -13.54 5.30
CA THR A 35 2.00 -12.69 6.34
C THR A 35 1.23 -13.47 7.39
N ASP A 36 1.04 -12.90 8.58
CA ASP A 36 0.15 -13.45 9.62
C ASP A 36 -1.13 -12.66 9.88
N PHE A 37 -1.48 -11.89 8.88
CA PHE A 37 -2.70 -11.13 8.73
C PHE A 37 -3.15 -11.28 7.28
N VAL A 38 -4.43 -10.99 7.02
CA VAL A 38 -4.98 -11.02 5.67
C VAL A 38 -4.56 -9.75 4.95
N ILE A 39 -3.95 -9.87 3.78
CA ILE A 39 -3.62 -8.73 2.93
C ILE A 39 -4.87 -8.31 2.16
N TYR A 40 -5.16 -7.02 2.15
CA TYR A 40 -6.19 -6.42 1.32
C TYR A 40 -5.56 -5.56 0.22
N ALA A 41 -6.16 -5.61 -0.97
CA ALA A 41 -5.80 -4.79 -2.11
C ALA A 41 -7.08 -4.29 -2.82
N PRO A 42 -7.04 -3.10 -3.46
CA PRO A 42 -8.21 -2.56 -4.14
C PRO A 42 -8.54 -3.39 -5.38
N GLN A 43 -9.81 -3.71 -5.59
CA GLN A 43 -10.33 -4.36 -6.79
C GLN A 43 -11.27 -3.42 -7.55
N LEU A 44 -10.77 -2.25 -7.95
CA LEU A 44 -11.54 -1.31 -8.76
C LEU A 44 -11.47 -1.70 -10.24
N PRO A 45 -12.61 -1.81 -10.94
CA PRO A 45 -12.60 -1.99 -12.38
C PRO A 45 -11.89 -0.81 -13.06
N LYS A 46 -10.95 -1.11 -13.97
CA LYS A 46 -10.28 -0.11 -14.84
C LYS A 46 -9.38 0.90 -14.11
N THR A 47 -8.92 0.61 -12.89
CA THR A 47 -7.82 1.39 -12.30
C THR A 47 -6.50 0.84 -12.77
N ASP A 48 -5.91 1.51 -13.77
CA ASP A 48 -4.54 1.23 -14.20
C ASP A 48 -3.55 1.89 -13.23
N TRP A 49 -3.49 1.39 -12.01
CA TRP A 49 -2.55 1.90 -10.99
C TRP A 49 -1.29 1.06 -10.96
N LYS A 50 -0.16 1.73 -10.83
CA LYS A 50 1.12 1.06 -10.60
C LYS A 50 1.29 0.81 -9.11
N LEU A 51 1.53 -0.44 -8.73
CA LEU A 51 1.86 -0.81 -7.36
C LEU A 51 3.38 -0.79 -7.14
N ASP A 52 3.79 -0.25 -6.00
CA ASP A 52 5.11 -0.43 -5.41
C ASP A 52 4.96 -0.96 -3.98
N ILE A 53 5.85 -1.88 -3.58
CA ILE A 53 5.83 -2.53 -2.27
C ILE A 53 7.13 -2.16 -1.54
N PRO A 54 7.20 -0.95 -0.95
CA PRO A 54 8.38 -0.52 -0.20
C PRO A 54 8.62 -1.35 1.06
N VAL A 55 7.58 -1.99 1.61
CA VAL A 55 7.72 -2.88 2.76
C VAL A 55 6.88 -4.14 2.56
N PRO A 56 7.48 -5.34 2.60
CA PRO A 56 8.88 -5.63 2.95
C PRO A 56 9.82 -5.57 1.73
N TYR A 57 10.69 -4.56 1.60
CA TYR A 57 11.73 -4.55 0.55
C TYR A 57 13.14 -4.78 1.13
N PRO A 58 13.99 -5.63 0.51
CA PRO A 58 13.65 -6.56 -0.57
C PRO A 58 12.80 -7.73 -0.04
N TYR A 59 11.72 -8.06 -0.74
CA TYR A 59 10.89 -9.22 -0.41
C TYR A 59 11.54 -10.50 -0.96
N LYS A 60 11.70 -11.50 -0.08
CA LYS A 60 12.19 -12.82 -0.44
C LYS A 60 11.22 -13.88 0.09
N PRO A 61 10.45 -14.53 -0.80
CA PRO A 61 9.45 -15.51 -0.41
C PRO A 61 9.97 -16.60 0.53
N GLY A 62 9.25 -16.87 1.62
CA GLY A 62 9.54 -17.93 2.58
C GLY A 62 10.75 -17.70 3.51
N GLU A 63 11.50 -16.60 3.36
CA GLU A 63 12.68 -16.36 4.22
C GLU A 63 12.26 -15.91 5.63
N LYS A 64 11.25 -15.03 5.72
CA LYS A 64 10.80 -14.43 6.98
C LYS A 64 9.30 -14.23 6.96
N LYS A 65 8.70 -14.43 8.14
CA LYS A 65 7.33 -14.04 8.42
C LYS A 65 7.19 -12.51 8.35
N ILE A 66 6.22 -12.04 7.58
CA ILE A 66 5.97 -10.61 7.38
C ILE A 66 4.86 -10.16 8.33
N THR A 67 5.18 -9.22 9.22
CA THR A 67 4.23 -8.73 10.25
C THR A 67 3.68 -7.35 9.94
N PHE A 68 4.16 -6.71 8.87
CA PHE A 68 3.75 -5.39 8.43
C PHE A 68 4.06 -5.21 6.94
N THR A 69 3.16 -4.59 6.21
CA THR A 69 3.34 -4.24 4.79
C THR A 69 2.99 -2.78 4.56
N ARG A 70 3.66 -2.17 3.59
CA ARG A 70 3.30 -0.86 3.05
C ARG A 70 3.27 -0.97 1.54
N PHE A 71 2.13 -0.64 0.96
CA PHE A 71 1.91 -0.53 -0.47
C PHE A 71 1.81 0.94 -0.86
N SER A 72 2.36 1.29 -2.01
CA SER A 72 2.28 2.61 -2.61
C SER A 72 1.63 2.46 -3.99
N TYR A 73 0.52 3.14 -4.22
CA TYR A 73 -0.17 3.15 -5.50
C TYR A 73 0.10 4.47 -6.21
N PHE A 74 0.47 4.37 -7.48
CA PHE A 74 0.72 5.50 -8.36
C PHE A 74 -0.22 5.45 -9.57
N ASP A 75 -0.36 6.58 -10.25
CA ASP A 75 -0.96 6.58 -11.58
C ASP A 75 -0.18 5.71 -12.58
N MET A 76 -0.73 5.46 -13.76
CA MET A 76 -0.08 4.65 -14.81
C MET A 76 1.33 5.12 -15.15
N SER A 77 1.54 6.45 -15.14
CA SER A 77 2.84 7.01 -15.46
C SER A 77 3.89 6.74 -14.38
N GLY A 78 3.45 6.38 -13.16
CA GLY A 78 4.27 6.26 -11.97
C GLY A 78 4.72 7.60 -11.40
N SER A 79 4.20 8.71 -11.92
CA SER A 79 4.65 10.07 -11.57
C SER A 79 3.84 10.67 -10.42
N ILE A 80 2.58 10.25 -10.27
CA ILE A 80 1.65 10.79 -9.27
C ILE A 80 1.40 9.71 -8.23
N TYR A 81 1.83 9.98 -6.99
CA TYR A 81 1.47 9.16 -5.84
C TYR A 81 -0.02 9.35 -5.52
N LEU A 82 -0.79 8.27 -5.58
CA LEU A 82 -2.23 8.29 -5.33
C LEU A 82 -2.52 8.03 -3.86
N MET A 83 -1.95 6.96 -3.31
CA MET A 83 -2.18 6.58 -1.93
C MET A 83 -1.16 5.57 -1.42
N GLY A 84 -1.05 5.48 -0.11
CA GLY A 84 -0.32 4.44 0.60
C GLY A 84 -1.28 3.61 1.41
N VAL A 85 -1.04 2.30 1.46
CA VAL A 85 -1.82 1.35 2.27
C VAL A 85 -0.87 0.61 3.19
N GLU A 86 -0.98 0.89 4.48
CA GLU A 86 -0.24 0.21 5.54
C GLU A 86 -1.13 -0.85 6.19
N GLN A 87 -0.58 -2.06 6.39
CA GLN A 87 -1.33 -3.19 6.93
C GLN A 87 -0.49 -3.99 7.92
N HIS A 88 -1.14 -4.42 8.99
CA HIS A 88 -0.60 -5.37 9.95
C HIS A 88 -1.74 -6.00 10.75
N LYS A 89 -1.42 -6.95 11.62
CA LYS A 89 -2.40 -7.55 12.53
C LYS A 89 -3.00 -6.50 13.48
N ALA A 90 -4.32 -6.44 13.62
CA ALA A 90 -4.98 -5.47 14.50
C ALA A 90 -4.73 -5.77 15.98
N TYR A 91 -4.73 -7.05 16.35
CA TYR A 91 -4.53 -7.49 17.74
C TYR A 91 -3.18 -8.19 17.94
N GLY A 92 -2.45 -7.75 18.96
CA GLY A 92 -1.17 -8.34 19.35
C GLY A 92 0.03 -7.96 18.47
N TYR A 93 -0.15 -7.06 17.50
CA TYR A 93 0.96 -6.51 16.74
C TYR A 93 1.90 -5.68 17.64
N ARG A 94 3.20 -5.96 17.55
CA ARG A 94 4.26 -5.29 18.29
C ARG A 94 5.20 -4.62 17.32
N PHE A 95 5.60 -3.39 17.62
CA PHE A 95 6.52 -2.62 16.81
C PHE A 95 7.56 -1.91 17.68
N THR A 96 8.73 -1.67 17.10
CA THR A 96 9.81 -0.93 17.77
C THR A 96 9.70 0.55 17.45
N GLN A 97 9.46 1.37 18.47
CA GLN A 97 9.46 2.81 18.37
C GLN A 97 10.82 3.37 18.77
N SER A 98 11.42 4.21 17.92
CA SER A 98 12.59 5.02 18.27
C SER A 98 12.13 6.34 18.90
N ILE A 99 12.49 6.56 20.17
CA ILE A 99 12.16 7.77 20.92
C ILE A 99 13.44 8.59 21.05
N THR A 100 13.46 9.76 20.43
CA THR A 100 14.56 10.73 20.54
C THR A 100 14.17 11.82 21.52
N ASN A 101 14.87 11.92 22.65
CA ASN A 101 14.76 13.03 23.58
C ASN A 101 15.78 14.10 23.19
N ILE A 102 15.32 15.34 23.01
CA ILE A 102 16.17 16.49 22.67
C ILE A 102 16.21 17.42 23.88
N ASP A 103 17.39 17.64 24.44
CA ASP A 103 17.64 18.65 25.46
C ASP A 103 18.13 19.93 24.77
N ILE A 104 17.20 20.87 24.59
CA ILE A 104 17.43 22.15 23.92
C ILE A 104 18.44 23.01 24.71
N LYS A 105 18.40 22.95 26.05
CA LYS A 105 19.24 23.79 26.91
C LYS A 105 20.70 23.39 26.79
N ASN A 106 20.97 22.09 26.76
CA ASN A 106 22.34 21.57 26.68
C ASN A 106 22.76 21.22 25.24
N ASN A 107 21.88 21.44 24.26
CA ASN A 107 22.09 21.05 22.86
C ASN A 107 22.51 19.57 22.71
N THR A 108 21.84 18.68 23.44
CA THR A 108 22.11 17.23 23.38
C THR A 108 20.87 16.46 22.96
N SER A 109 21.07 15.24 22.46
CA SER A 109 19.98 14.32 22.18
C SER A 109 20.33 12.90 22.62
N SER A 110 19.31 12.11 22.95
CA SER A 110 19.45 10.68 23.23
C SER A 110 18.32 9.90 22.58
N THR A 111 18.65 8.80 21.93
CA THR A 111 17.67 7.93 21.28
C THR A 111 17.58 6.60 22.00
N LYS A 112 16.35 6.15 22.30
CA LYS A 112 16.07 4.83 22.86
C LYS A 112 15.05 4.11 22.00
N GLN A 113 15.26 2.83 21.77
CA GLN A 113 14.26 1.96 21.16
C GLN A 113 13.37 1.38 22.26
N LYS A 114 12.06 1.42 22.04
CA LYS A 114 11.07 0.84 22.93
C LYS A 114 10.07 0.05 22.10
N GLU A 115 9.88 -1.20 22.46
CA GLU A 115 8.83 -2.01 21.87
C GLU A 115 7.46 -1.57 22.42
N ARG A 116 6.48 -1.47 21.54
CA ARG A 116 5.09 -1.14 21.86
C ARG A 116 4.16 -2.14 21.22
N THR A 117 3.02 -2.36 21.87
CA THR A 117 1.88 -3.06 21.27
C THR A 117 0.98 -2.04 20.62
N PHE A 118 0.53 -2.32 19.40
CA PHE A 118 -0.44 -1.50 18.70
C PHE A 118 -1.79 -1.51 19.42
N THR A 119 -2.44 -0.36 19.42
CA THR A 119 -3.81 -0.16 19.88
C THR A 119 -4.50 0.71 18.86
N PHE A 120 -5.70 0.32 18.42
CA PHE A 120 -6.45 1.09 17.44
C PHE A 120 -6.76 2.48 17.97
N ASP A 121 -6.34 3.51 17.23
CA ASP A 121 -6.62 4.89 17.55
C ASP A 121 -7.98 5.29 16.99
N SER A 122 -8.96 5.50 17.88
CA SER A 122 -10.33 5.86 17.50
C SER A 122 -10.53 7.34 17.15
N ARG A 123 -9.46 8.16 17.13
CA ARG A 123 -9.54 9.55 16.66
C ARG A 123 -9.93 9.63 15.19
N GLY A 124 -10.70 10.67 14.84
CA GLY A 124 -11.20 10.93 13.50
C GLY A 124 -12.72 10.87 13.42
N GLU A 125 -13.27 11.28 12.28
CA GLU A 125 -14.68 11.16 11.96
C GLU A 125 -15.06 9.68 11.78
N LEU A 126 -16.15 9.23 12.41
CA LEU A 126 -16.72 7.90 12.12
C LEU A 126 -17.24 7.86 10.70
N VAL A 127 -16.77 6.89 9.93
CA VAL A 127 -17.33 6.54 8.62
C VAL A 127 -17.68 5.06 8.64
N THR A 128 -18.81 4.69 8.07
CA THR A 128 -19.24 3.30 7.97
C THR A 128 -19.55 2.91 6.54
N TRP A 129 -19.29 1.64 6.22
CA TRP A 129 -19.77 0.98 5.02
C TRP A 129 -19.98 -0.49 5.32
N ASP A 130 -21.09 -1.05 4.86
CA ASP A 130 -21.51 -2.40 5.25
C ASP A 130 -21.40 -2.58 6.78
N ASP A 131 -20.67 -3.58 7.24
CA ASP A 131 -20.40 -3.84 8.67
C ASP A 131 -19.05 -3.29 9.16
N VAL A 132 -18.38 -2.44 8.36
CA VAL A 132 -17.06 -1.87 8.69
C VAL A 132 -17.22 -0.50 9.35
N GLU A 133 -16.62 -0.35 10.53
CA GLU A 133 -16.38 0.95 11.16
C GLU A 133 -14.97 1.45 10.88
N ALA A 134 -14.87 2.66 10.34
CA ALA A 134 -13.62 3.33 10.03
C ALA A 134 -13.54 4.71 10.67
N ARG A 135 -12.31 5.23 10.75
CA ARG A 135 -12.02 6.58 11.22
C ARG A 135 -11.29 7.36 10.12
N PHE A 136 -11.83 8.53 9.79
CA PHE A 136 -11.22 9.45 8.84
C PHE A 136 -10.61 10.67 9.55
N GLU A 137 -9.35 11.00 9.24
CA GLU A 137 -8.64 12.17 9.78
C GLU A 137 -8.00 12.97 8.63
N SER A 138 -8.46 14.20 8.40
CA SER A 138 -7.89 15.10 7.37
C SER A 138 -6.50 15.62 7.78
N TRP A 139 -5.61 15.89 6.81
CA TRP A 139 -4.23 16.38 7.05
C TRP A 139 -4.11 17.68 7.85
N ALA A 140 -5.10 18.58 7.77
CA ALA A 140 -5.17 19.78 8.59
C ALA A 140 -6.57 20.41 8.59
N THR A 141 -7.10 20.73 7.40
CA THR A 141 -8.40 21.40 7.21
C THR A 141 -9.32 20.58 6.30
N LYS A 142 -10.63 20.77 6.44
CA LYS A 142 -11.66 20.05 5.63
C LYS A 142 -11.62 20.39 4.13
N GLU A 143 -10.92 21.46 3.75
CA GLU A 143 -10.82 21.95 2.36
C GLU A 143 -9.68 21.28 1.58
N GLN A 144 -8.76 20.59 2.27
CA GLN A 144 -7.69 19.85 1.63
C GLN A 144 -8.13 18.41 1.34
N ASN A 145 -7.81 17.93 0.14
CA ASN A 145 -7.99 16.52 -0.20
C ASN A 145 -7.13 15.64 0.71
N GLY A 146 -7.62 14.44 0.95
CA GLY A 146 -6.87 13.38 1.60
C GLY A 146 -6.87 13.45 3.11
N GLY A 147 -5.98 12.64 3.67
CA GLY A 147 -5.89 12.37 5.09
C GLY A 147 -5.57 10.90 5.30
N PHE A 148 -6.02 10.39 6.44
CA PHE A 148 -5.96 8.99 6.82
C PHE A 148 -7.36 8.42 6.90
N LEU A 149 -7.56 7.25 6.30
CA LEU A 149 -8.72 6.41 6.54
C LEU A 149 -8.22 5.10 7.15
N LYS A 150 -8.61 4.82 8.40
CA LYS A 150 -8.17 3.64 9.15
C LYS A 150 -9.34 2.79 9.59
N TRP A 151 -9.21 1.48 9.46
CA TRP A 151 -10.22 0.52 9.88
C TRP A 151 -9.59 -0.82 10.24
N ILE A 152 -10.39 -1.71 10.82
CA ILE A 152 -10.01 -3.10 11.08
C ILE A 152 -10.98 -4.00 10.33
N GLN A 153 -10.44 -4.99 9.62
CA GLN A 153 -11.22 -6.03 8.94
C GLN A 153 -10.51 -7.37 9.11
N ASP A 154 -11.23 -8.39 9.58
CA ASP A 154 -10.69 -9.75 9.81
C ASP A 154 -9.35 -9.79 10.57
N ASN A 155 -9.24 -8.97 11.63
CA ASN A 155 -8.01 -8.80 12.43
C ASN A 155 -6.81 -8.24 11.65
N THR A 156 -7.04 -7.60 10.51
CA THR A 156 -6.07 -6.75 9.83
C THR A 156 -6.41 -5.29 10.12
N TYR A 157 -5.47 -4.54 10.69
CA TYR A 157 -5.50 -3.08 10.68
C TYR A 157 -5.08 -2.62 9.30
N ILE A 158 -5.84 -1.69 8.73
CA ILE A 158 -5.56 -1.08 7.44
C ILE A 158 -5.60 0.44 7.63
N GLU A 159 -4.55 1.10 7.19
CA GLU A 159 -4.48 2.56 7.09
C GLU A 159 -4.21 2.95 5.65
N MET A 160 -5.15 3.69 5.06
CA MET A 160 -4.97 4.34 3.77
C MET A 160 -4.62 5.80 4.00
N SER A 161 -3.50 6.24 3.43
CA SER A 161 -3.12 7.66 3.40
C SER A 161 -3.15 8.17 1.96
N SER A 162 -3.70 9.36 1.75
CA SER A 162 -3.65 10.02 0.44
C SER A 162 -3.53 11.53 0.60
N VAL A 163 -2.94 12.19 -0.38
CA VAL A 163 -2.88 13.66 -0.51
C VAL A 163 -3.64 14.17 -1.74
N VAL A 164 -4.11 13.26 -2.62
CA VAL A 164 -4.79 13.62 -3.87
C VAL A 164 -6.25 13.19 -3.87
N LEU A 165 -6.59 12.07 -3.23
CA LEU A 165 -7.95 11.54 -3.17
C LEU A 165 -8.77 12.33 -2.16
N THR A 166 -10.01 12.66 -2.49
CA THR A 166 -10.96 13.17 -1.49
C THR A 166 -11.32 12.07 -0.49
N LYS A 167 -11.95 12.44 0.63
CA LYS A 167 -12.50 11.48 1.59
C LYS A 167 -13.42 10.46 0.91
N GLU A 168 -14.32 10.92 0.06
CA GLU A 168 -15.30 10.07 -0.63
C GLU A 168 -14.59 9.08 -1.56
N GLN A 169 -13.57 9.52 -2.28
CA GLN A 169 -12.75 8.65 -3.11
C GLN A 169 -11.98 7.62 -2.27
N MET A 170 -11.42 8.01 -1.12
CA MET A 170 -10.76 7.06 -0.21
C MET A 170 -11.74 6.00 0.31
N ILE A 171 -12.98 6.38 0.62
CA ILE A 171 -14.04 5.45 1.04
C ILE A 171 -14.43 4.51 -0.10
N GLU A 172 -14.55 5.01 -1.33
CA GLU A 172 -14.81 4.18 -2.51
C GLU A 172 -13.73 3.13 -2.71
N VAL A 173 -12.46 3.53 -2.60
CA VAL A 173 -11.33 2.61 -2.66
C VAL A 173 -11.39 1.61 -1.51
N ALA A 174 -11.64 2.05 -0.27
CA ALA A 174 -11.74 1.15 0.88
C ALA A 174 -12.85 0.09 0.71
N ARG A 175 -14.01 0.46 0.14
CA ARG A 175 -15.08 -0.49 -0.20
C ARG A 175 -14.68 -1.51 -1.26
N SER A 176 -13.77 -1.14 -2.16
CA SER A 176 -13.25 -2.02 -3.21
C SER A 176 -12.17 -2.98 -2.70
N MET A 177 -11.65 -2.78 -1.48
CA MET A 177 -10.60 -3.63 -0.93
C MET A 177 -11.13 -5.04 -0.71
N LYS A 178 -10.42 -6.03 -1.27
CA LYS A 178 -10.72 -7.45 -1.10
C LYS A 178 -9.50 -8.18 -0.57
N PRO A 179 -9.71 -9.29 0.18
CA PRO A 179 -8.60 -10.14 0.59
C PRO A 179 -7.88 -10.67 -0.65
N VAL A 180 -6.55 -10.65 -0.63
CA VAL A 180 -5.73 -11.32 -1.63
C VAL A 180 -5.75 -12.82 -1.29
N GLU A 181 -6.40 -13.61 -2.13
CA GLU A 181 -6.56 -15.06 -1.94
C GLU A 181 -5.21 -15.81 -2.00
N HIS A 182 -5.20 -17.05 -1.50
CA HIS A 182 -4.02 -17.93 -1.37
C HIS A 182 -3.98 -19.06 -2.40
#